data_AF-A0A533BLY4-F1
#
_entry.id   AF-A0A533BLY4-F1
#
_cell.length_a   1.000
_cell.length_b   1.000
_cell.length_c   1.000
_cell.angle_alpha   90.00
_cell.angle_beta   90.00
_cell.angle_gamma   90.00
#
_symmetry.space_group_name_H-M   'P 1'
#
loop_
_entity.id
_entity.type
_entity.pdbx_description
1 polymer ?
#
loop_
_entity_poly.entity_id
_entity_poly.type
_entity_poly.pdbx_seq_one_letter_code
_entity_poly.pdbx_strand_id
1 'polypeptide(L)'
;MIARLVLPLGLSLLFSWGMGLVALADVAVRLSPIDKIEPEGPTVKDGRYPLRRPILLLSKKEPHPLAEAFTQFVLSPAGQQLIAETYIPLKEK
;
A
#
# COMPACT_ATOMS: atom_id res chain seq x y z
N MET A 1 -54.07 17.85 -12.00
CA MET A 1 -53.68 17.28 -13.31
C MET A 1 -52.89 18.36 -14.04
N ILE A 2 -51.62 18.28 -14.43
CA ILE A 2 -50.65 17.19 -14.63
C ILE A 2 -49.24 17.76 -14.33
N ALA A 3 -48.39 16.92 -13.74
CA ALA A 3 -47.01 17.20 -13.39
C ALA A 3 -46.07 17.34 -14.60
N ARG A 4 -45.03 18.18 -14.47
CA ARG A 4 -43.76 18.03 -15.17
C ARG A 4 -42.65 18.76 -14.39
N LEU A 5 -42.12 18.05 -13.39
CA LEU A 5 -40.92 18.44 -12.66
C LEU A 5 -39.71 18.07 -13.53
N VAL A 6 -39.16 19.02 -14.27
CA VAL A 6 -37.85 18.89 -14.90
C VAL A 6 -36.86 19.56 -13.96
N LEU A 7 -36.14 18.76 -13.17
CA LEU A 7 -34.93 19.22 -12.46
C LEU A 7 -33.76 19.13 -13.45
N PRO A 8 -33.16 20.24 -13.92
CA PRO A 8 -31.92 20.17 -14.64
C PRO A 8 -30.76 20.16 -13.64
N LEU A 9 -29.98 19.08 -13.71
CA LEU A 9 -28.51 19.12 -13.72
C LEU A 9 -27.86 20.04 -12.69
N GLY A 10 -27.86 19.58 -11.44
CA GLY A 10 -27.06 20.15 -10.36
C GLY A 10 -26.49 19.09 -9.43
N LEU A 11 -26.31 17.85 -9.91
CA LEU A 11 -25.50 16.86 -9.22
C LEU A 11 -24.04 17.14 -9.59
N SER A 12 -23.51 18.24 -9.03
CA SER A 12 -22.06 18.44 -8.92
C SER A 12 -21.55 17.28 -8.09
N LEU A 13 -21.15 16.23 -8.79
CA LEU A 13 -20.42 15.10 -8.27
C LEU A 13 -19.29 15.69 -7.42
N LEU A 14 -19.45 15.57 -6.10
CA LEU A 14 -18.34 15.41 -5.18
C LEU A 14 -17.57 14.19 -5.69
N PHE A 15 -16.73 14.41 -6.71
CA PHE A 15 -15.68 13.51 -7.11
C PHE A 15 -14.67 13.54 -5.97
N SER A 16 -15.03 12.78 -4.94
CA SER A 16 -14.20 12.38 -3.83
C SER A 16 -12.80 12.09 -4.38
N TRP A 17 -11.81 12.87 -3.93
CA TRP A 17 -10.40 12.50 -4.00
C TRP A 17 -10.19 11.25 -3.16
N GLY A 18 -10.62 10.14 -3.72
CA GLY A 18 -10.64 8.83 -3.12
C GLY A 18 -10.33 7.79 -4.18
N MET A 19 -9.34 8.06 -5.04
CA MET A 19 -8.60 6.95 -5.63
C MET A 19 -7.79 6.31 -4.49
N GLY A 20 -8.50 5.51 -3.70
CA GLY A 20 -7.89 4.56 -2.80
C GLY A 20 -7.08 3.61 -3.65
N LEU A 21 -5.76 3.71 -3.58
CA LEU A 21 -4.88 2.68 -4.10
C LEU A 21 -5.09 1.44 -3.23
N VAL A 22 -6.04 0.60 -3.63
CA VAL A 22 -6.22 -0.73 -3.03
C VAL A 22 -5.14 -1.61 -3.62
N ALA A 23 -4.26 -2.13 -2.78
CA ALA A 23 -3.34 -3.18 -3.16
C ALA A 23 -4.16 -4.48 -3.37
N LEU A 24 -4.69 -4.67 -4.57
CA LEU A 24 -5.23 -5.94 -5.00
C LEU A 24 -4.04 -6.75 -5.54
N ALA A 25 -3.58 -7.74 -4.78
CA ALA A 25 -2.52 -8.65 -5.20
C ALA A 25 -2.89 -9.47 -6.46
N ASP A 26 -4.16 -9.42 -6.89
CA ASP A 26 -4.74 -10.32 -7.89
C ASP A 26 -5.41 -9.60 -9.08
N VAL A 27 -5.30 -8.27 -9.16
CA VAL A 27 -5.74 -7.50 -10.34
C VAL A 27 -4.51 -6.82 -10.94
N ALA A 28 -4.18 -7.18 -12.18
CA ALA A 28 -3.09 -6.57 -12.93
C ALA A 28 -3.41 -5.10 -13.27
N VAL A 29 -3.23 -4.20 -12.30
CA VAL A 29 -3.27 -2.76 -12.50
C VAL A 29 -1.85 -2.30 -12.82
N ARG A 30 -1.67 -1.67 -13.98
CA ARG A 30 -0.40 -1.02 -14.31
C ARG A 30 -0.25 0.24 -13.46
N LEU A 31 0.79 0.27 -12.64
CA LEU A 31 1.17 1.47 -11.90
C LEU A 31 1.72 2.52 -12.89
N SER A 32 1.22 3.75 -12.80
CA SER A 32 1.69 4.87 -13.62
C SER A 32 2.90 5.52 -12.97
N PRO A 33 3.87 6.03 -13.75
CA PRO A 33 4.95 6.85 -13.21
C PRO A 33 4.41 8.07 -12.49
N ILE A 34 5.07 8.48 -11.40
CA ILE A 34 4.77 9.70 -10.66
C ILE A 34 6.01 10.58 -10.71
N ASP A 35 5.86 11.84 -11.11
CA ASP A 35 6.98 12.76 -11.30
C ASP A 35 8.11 12.20 -12.17
N LYS A 36 7.74 11.41 -13.19
CA LYS A 36 8.65 10.67 -14.10
C LYS A 36 9.49 9.58 -13.41
N ILE A 37 9.06 9.12 -12.24
CA ILE A 37 9.71 8.04 -11.49
C ILE A 37 8.87 6.78 -11.66
N GLU A 38 9.50 5.73 -12.19
CA GLU A 38 8.88 4.42 -12.40
C GLU A 38 8.69 3.67 -11.07
N PRO A 39 7.62 2.86 -10.92
CA PRO A 39 7.33 2.03 -9.75
C PRO A 39 8.16 0.73 -9.75
N GLU A 40 9.49 0.82 -9.73
CA GLU A 40 10.39 -0.32 -9.78
C GLU A 40 11.07 -0.61 -8.43
N GLY A 41 11.57 -1.83 -8.25
CA GLY A 41 12.28 -2.25 -7.04
C GLY A 41 13.34 -1.24 -6.56
N PRO A 42 14.24 -0.72 -7.43
CA PRO A 42 15.23 0.28 -7.06
C PRO A 42 14.64 1.60 -6.56
N THR A 43 13.67 2.18 -7.28
CA THR A 43 13.05 3.49 -6.95
C THR A 43 12.16 3.42 -5.70
N VAL A 44 11.55 2.26 -5.44
CA VAL A 44 10.81 2.01 -4.20
C VAL A 44 11.79 1.84 -3.02
N LYS A 45 12.88 1.10 -3.22
CA LYS A 45 13.89 0.80 -2.18
C LYS A 45 14.67 2.03 -1.74
N ASP A 46 15.03 2.92 -2.66
CA ASP A 46 15.73 4.18 -2.34
C ASP A 46 14.77 5.32 -1.95
N GLY A 47 13.46 5.10 -2.12
CA GLY A 47 12.41 6.00 -1.69
C GLY A 47 12.10 7.13 -2.66
N ARG A 48 12.66 7.11 -3.87
CA ARG A 48 12.31 8.05 -4.94
C ARG A 48 10.87 7.88 -5.40
N TYR A 49 10.36 6.66 -5.44
CA TYR A 49 8.95 6.44 -5.77
C TYR A 49 8.05 6.81 -4.56
N PRO A 50 7.18 7.83 -4.69
CA PRO A 50 6.52 8.44 -3.52
C PRO A 50 5.43 7.56 -2.91
N LEU A 51 4.81 6.65 -3.69
CA LEU A 51 3.79 5.73 -3.19
C LEU A 51 4.43 4.46 -2.62
N ARG A 52 5.08 4.60 -1.46
CA ARG A 52 5.59 3.48 -0.66
C ARG A 52 5.04 3.55 0.76
N ARG A 53 4.75 2.39 1.35
CA ARG A 53 4.28 2.30 2.74
C ARG A 53 5.07 1.23 3.49
N PRO A 54 5.59 1.54 4.69
CA PRO A 54 6.21 0.51 5.52
C PRO A 54 5.15 -0.45 6.06
N ILE A 55 5.52 -1.72 6.15
CA ILE A 55 4.74 -2.71 6.90
C ILE A 55 5.13 -2.57 8.37
N LEU A 56 4.13 -2.41 9.24
CA LEU A 56 4.34 -2.23 10.68
C LEU A 56 4.03 -3.52 11.42
N LEU A 57 4.99 -4.00 12.22
CA LEU A 57 4.76 -5.02 13.24
C LEU A 57 4.50 -4.33 14.57
N LEU A 58 3.27 -4.40 15.07
CA LEU A 58 2.86 -3.75 16.31
C LEU A 58 2.68 -4.78 17.41
N SER A 59 3.33 -4.54 18.55
CA SER A 59 3.21 -5.36 19.75
C SER A 59 3.13 -4.49 21.00
N LYS A 60 2.66 -5.07 22.11
CA LYS A 60 2.76 -4.44 23.43
C LYS A 60 4.24 -4.34 23.83
N LYS A 61 4.55 -3.44 24.77
CA LYS A 61 5.91 -3.28 25.34
C LYS A 61 6.48 -4.62 25.83
N GLU A 62 5.63 -5.46 26.41
CA GLU A 62 5.92 -6.83 26.80
C GLU A 62 5.04 -7.76 25.96
N PRO A 63 5.55 -8.27 24.83
CA PRO A 63 4.81 -9.19 23.98
C PRO A 63 4.75 -10.59 24.61
N HIS A 64 3.75 -11.37 24.20
CA HIS A 64 3.75 -12.80 24.48
C HIS A 64 4.97 -13.46 23.81
N PRO A 65 5.63 -14.47 24.42
CA PRO A 65 6.84 -15.09 23.86
C PRO A 65 6.69 -15.57 22.41
N LEU A 66 5.51 -16.08 22.03
CA LEU A 66 5.23 -16.47 20.64
C LEU A 66 5.23 -15.28 19.66
N ALA A 67 4.71 -14.12 20.08
CA ALA A 67 4.71 -12.93 19.23
C ALA A 67 6.14 -12.35 19.09
N GLU A 68 6.95 -12.44 20.14
CA GLU A 68 8.36 -12.10 20.08
C GLU A 68 9.13 -13.03 19.14
N ALA A 69 8.95 -14.35 19.26
CA ALA A 69 9.57 -15.32 18.38
C ALA A 69 9.16 -15.12 16.91
N PHE A 70 7.89 -14.82 16.64
CA PHE A 70 7.44 -14.47 15.29
C PHE A 70 8.11 -13.19 14.78
N THR A 71 8.21 -12.15 15.61
CA THR A 71 8.88 -10.90 15.25
C THR A 71 10.36 -11.15 14.91
N GLN A 72 11.06 -11.95 15.72
CA GLN A 72 12.44 -12.35 15.46
C GLN A 72 12.58 -13.12 14.15
N PHE A 73 11.66 -14.05 13.85
CA PHE A 73 11.65 -14.78 12.60
C PHE A 73 11.45 -13.86 11.39
N VAL A 74 10.45 -12.97 11.42
CA VAL A 74 10.18 -12.03 10.31
C VAL A 74 11.39 -11.13 10.04
N LEU A 75 12.12 -10.72 11.09
CA LEU A 75 13.34 -9.90 10.97
C LEU A 75 14.60 -10.71 10.63
N SER A 76 14.56 -12.03 10.66
CA SER A 76 15.71 -12.89 10.33
C SER A 76 16.02 -12.91 8.83
N PRO A 77 17.23 -13.34 8.41
CA PRO A 77 17.56 -13.49 6.99
C PRO A 77 16.58 -14.38 6.23
N ALA A 78 16.13 -15.49 6.83
CA ALA A 78 15.15 -16.38 6.22
C ALA A 78 13.78 -15.69 6.04
N GLY A 79 13.33 -14.93 7.04
CA GLY A 79 12.10 -14.15 6.96
C GLY A 79 12.17 -13.07 5.87
N GLN A 80 13.30 -12.37 5.77
CA GLN A 80 13.51 -11.34 4.74
C GLN A 80 13.61 -11.94 3.33
N GLN A 81 14.17 -13.15 3.17
CA GLN A 81 14.18 -13.87 1.89
C GLN A 81 12.76 -14.19 1.41
N LEU A 82 11.87 -14.66 2.29
CA LEU A 82 10.47 -14.92 1.96
C LEU A 82 9.73 -13.62 1.58
N ILE A 83 10.00 -12.52 2.29
CA ILE A 83 9.42 -11.20 1.96
C ILE A 83 9.85 -10.75 0.56
N ALA A 84 11.10 -11.02 0.18
CA ALA A 84 11.66 -10.62 -1.11
C ALA A 84 11.00 -11.29 -2.34
N GLU A 85 10.21 -12.35 -2.14
CA GLU A 85 9.44 -12.98 -3.22
C GLU A 85 8.32 -12.09 -3.75
N THR A 86 7.81 -11.15 -2.95
CA THR A 86 6.65 -10.30 -3.30
C THR A 86 6.85 -8.83 -2.95
N TYR A 87 7.61 -8.51 -1.92
CA TYR A 87 7.77 -7.16 -1.37
C TYR A 87 9.25 -6.75 -1.30
N ILE A 88 9.49 -5.48 -0.96
CA ILE A 88 10.84 -4.96 -0.74
C ILE A 88 11.27 -5.28 0.71
N PRO A 89 12.32 -6.10 0.93
CA PRO A 89 12.81 -6.42 2.26
C PRO A 89 13.49 -5.22 2.93
N LEU A 90 13.61 -5.29 4.26
CA LEU A 90 14.32 -4.28 5.05
C LEU A 90 15.81 -4.28 4.65
N LYS A 91 16.41 -3.08 4.59
CA LYS A 91 17.87 -2.96 4.45
C LYS A 91 18.54 -3.53 5.69
N GLU A 92 19.58 -4.34 5.51
CA GLU A 92 20.57 -4.56 6.56
C GLU A 92 21.22 -3.21 6.90
N LYS A 93 21.42 -2.96 8.19
CA LYS A 93 22.17 -1.80 8.69
C LYS A 93 23.65 -2.05 8.60
#